data_AF-A0A7X7VCV3-F1
#
_entry.id   AF-A0A7X7VCV3-F1
#
_cell.length_a   1.000
_cell.length_b   1.000
_cell.length_c   1.000
_cell.angle_alpha   90.00
_cell.angle_beta   90.00
_cell.angle_gamma   90.00
#
_symmetry.space_group_name_H-M   'P 1'
#
loop_
_entity.id
_entity.type
_entity.pdbx_description
1 polymer ?
#
loop_
_entity_poly.entity_id
_entity_poly.type
_entity_poly.pdbx_seq_one_letter_code
_entity_poly.pdbx_strand_id
1 'polypeptide(L)'
;MKKCKYEHWIDGYLLDKLKPEDQAEFEEHYFICPHCFAKMDQQSEIVQILKKEGVLETGEGGGCEHVPKPASLWRRLLRRLGLGR
;
A
#
# COMPACT_ATOMS: atom_id res chain seq x y z
N MET A 1 -10.88 1.54 21.34
CA MET A 1 -9.86 1.03 20.39
C MET A 1 -8.76 2.08 20.27
N LYS A 2 -7.51 1.74 20.58
CA LYS A 2 -6.39 2.69 20.44
C LYS A 2 -6.10 2.85 18.95
N LYS A 3 -6.10 4.10 18.45
CA LYS A 3 -5.69 4.40 17.07
C LYS A 3 -4.27 3.88 16.88
N CYS A 4 -4.04 3.08 15.83
CA CYS A 4 -2.69 2.61 15.55
C CYS A 4 -1.86 3.79 15.04
N LYS A 5 -0.61 3.93 15.51
CA LYS A 5 0.24 5.05 15.09
C LYS A 5 0.50 5.06 13.58
N TYR A 6 0.40 3.92 12.90
CA TYR A 6 0.65 3.77 11.46
C TYR A 6 -0.61 3.90 10.59
N GLU A 7 -1.78 4.13 11.17
CA GLU A 7 -3.04 4.21 10.40
C GLU A 7 -3.00 5.34 9.35
N HIS A 8 -2.29 6.43 9.64
CA HIS A 8 -2.11 7.56 8.72
C HIS A 8 -1.27 7.25 7.47
N TRP A 9 -0.55 6.12 7.44
CA TRP A 9 0.25 5.70 6.29
C TRP A 9 -0.55 4.89 5.27
N ILE A 10 -1.76 4.44 5.62
CA ILE A 10 -2.54 3.53 4.76
C ILE A 10 -2.89 4.19 3.42
N ASP A 11 -3.44 5.41 3.44
CA ASP A 11 -3.84 6.11 2.21
C ASP A 11 -2.64 6.38 1.30
N GLY A 12 -1.54 6.84 1.88
CA GLY A 12 -0.32 7.08 1.13
C GLY A 12 0.31 5.79 0.57
N TYR A 13 0.13 4.66 1.27
CA TYR A 13 0.62 3.37 0.79
C TYR A 13 -0.23 2.86 -0.38
N LEU A 14 -1.55 2.96 -0.27
CA LEU A 14 -2.49 2.54 -1.33
C LEU A 14 -2.40 3.40 -2.60
N LEU A 15 -2.05 4.67 -2.44
CA LEU A 15 -1.89 5.64 -3.54
C LEU A 15 -0.44 5.74 -4.05
N ASP A 16 0.48 4.89 -3.60
CA ASP A 16 1.91 4.93 -3.95
C ASP A 16 2.58 6.30 -3.68
N LYS A 17 2.15 7.02 -2.63
CA LYS A 17 2.68 8.33 -2.19
C LYS A 17 3.61 8.25 -0.97
N LEU A 18 3.79 7.07 -0.38
CA LEU A 18 4.73 6.88 0.71
C LEU A 18 6.18 6.88 0.19
N LYS A 19 7.09 7.46 0.98
CA LYS A 19 8.53 7.34 0.71
C LYS A 19 8.96 5.87 0.83
N PRO A 20 10.02 5.43 0.13
CA PRO A 20 10.49 4.06 0.21
C PRO A 20 10.81 3.58 1.64
N GLU A 21 11.36 4.48 2.46
CA GLU A 21 11.70 4.22 3.87
C GLU A 21 10.44 3.99 4.72
N ASP A 22 9.50 4.93 4.68
CA ASP A 22 8.21 4.84 5.37
C ASP A 22 7.41 3.62 4.89
N GLN A 23 7.51 3.30 3.60
CA GLN A 23 6.86 2.14 3.00
C GLN A 23 7.41 0.84 3.60
N ALA A 24 8.72 0.68 3.71
CA ALA A 24 9.31 -0.52 4.30
C ALA A 24 8.91 -0.69 5.77
N GLU A 25 8.93 0.41 6.55
CA GLU A 25 8.49 0.38 7.95
C GLU A 25 6.99 0.06 8.08
N PHE A 26 6.15 0.66 7.23
CA PHE A 26 4.73 0.35 7.18
C PHE A 26 4.48 -1.12 6.84
N GLU A 27 5.25 -1.64 5.88
CA GLU A 27 5.23 -3.01 5.39
C GLU A 27 5.47 -4.02 6.51
N GLU A 28 6.50 -3.79 7.34
CA GLU A 28 6.76 -4.62 8.52
C GLU A 28 5.65 -4.54 9.56
N HIS A 29 5.07 -3.36 9.76
CA HIS A 29 4.02 -3.16 10.74
C HIS A 29 2.67 -3.77 10.34
N TYR A 30 2.20 -3.52 9.11
CA TYR A 30 0.85 -3.91 8.72
C TYR A 30 0.68 -5.43 8.75
N PHE A 31 1.74 -6.20 8.50
CA PHE A 31 1.67 -7.66 8.53
C PHE A 31 1.41 -8.23 9.93
N ILE A 32 1.86 -7.54 10.97
CA ILE A 32 1.72 -7.98 12.36
C ILE A 32 0.58 -7.27 13.10
N CYS A 33 -0.10 -6.32 12.46
CA CYS A 33 -1.14 -5.52 13.06
C CYS A 33 -2.51 -5.82 12.44
N PRO A 34 -3.38 -6.61 13.12
CA PRO A 34 -4.71 -6.92 12.61
C PRO A 34 -5.56 -5.69 12.29
N HIS A 35 -5.37 -4.60 13.04
CA HIS A 35 -6.08 -3.34 12.82
C HIS A 35 -5.67 -2.67 11.50
N CYS A 36 -4.37 -2.53 11.25
CA CYS A 36 -3.86 -1.96 10.01
C CYS A 36 -4.17 -2.86 8.81
N PHE A 37 -4.12 -4.19 8.98
CA PHE A 37 -4.51 -5.13 7.93
C PHE A 37 -5.98 -4.96 7.54
N ALA A 38 -6.91 -4.98 8.51
CA ALA A 38 -8.33 -4.83 8.23
C ALA A 38 -8.69 -3.49 7.58
N LYS A 39 -8.05 -2.39 8.03
CA LYS A 39 -8.23 -1.06 7.44
C LYS A 39 -7.69 -0.98 6.01
N MET A 40 -6.50 -1.54 5.78
CA MET A 40 -5.88 -1.58 4.46
C MET A 40 -6.74 -2.38 3.49
N ASP A 41 -7.23 -3.55 3.90
CA ASP A 41 -8.10 -4.41 3.09
C ASP A 41 -9.38 -3.66 2.68
N GLN A 42 -10.08 -3.07 3.64
CA GLN A 42 -11.28 -2.26 3.40
C GLN A 42 -11.04 -1.08 2.42
N GLN A 43 -9.93 -0.34 2.60
CA GLN A 43 -9.64 0.82 1.75
C GLN A 43 -9.11 0.41 0.37
N SER A 44 -8.47 -0.75 0.25
CA SER A 44 -7.93 -1.25 -1.01
C SER A 44 -9.02 -1.52 -2.05
N GLU A 45 -10.18 -2.01 -1.61
CA GLU A 45 -11.35 -2.24 -2.47
C GLU A 45 -11.84 -0.93 -3.09
N ILE A 46 -11.95 0.12 -2.27
CA ILE A 46 -12.37 1.46 -2.70
C ILE A 46 -11.38 2.02 -3.72
N VAL A 47 -10.07 1.93 -3.43
CA VAL A 47 -9.02 2.43 -4.32
C VAL A 47 -9.02 1.69 -5.66
N GLN A 48 -9.26 0.38 -5.68
CA GLN A 48 -9.38 -0.39 -6.93
C GLN A 48 -10.55 0.08 -7.79
N ILE A 49 -11.72 0.32 -7.18
CA ILE A 49 -12.88 0.85 -7.89
C ILE A 49 -12.57 2.23 -8.46
N LEU A 50 -12.01 3.14 -7.66
CA LEU A 50 -11.69 4.48 -8.11
C LEU A 50 -10.61 4.52 -9.21
N LYS A 51 -9.65 3.59 -9.19
CA LYS A 51 -8.67 3.40 -10.28
C LYS A 51 -9.35 2.89 -11.55
N LYS A 52 -10.29 1.95 -11.44
CA LYS A 52 -11.05 1.40 -12.57
C LYS A 52 -11.92 2.47 -13.25
N GLU A 53 -12.53 3.34 -12.47
CA GLU A 53 -13.35 4.45 -12.96
C GLU A 53 -12.51 5.66 -13.43
N GLY A 54 -11.18 5.57 -13.39
CA GLY A 54 -10.29 6.66 -13.84
C GLY A 54 -10.28 7.89 -12.92
N VAL A 55 -10.85 7.78 -11.72
CA VAL A 55 -10.90 8.88 -10.73
C VAL A 55 -9.55 9.07 -10.05
N LEU A 56 -8.81 7.98 -9.85
CA LEU A 56 -7.45 8.01 -9.31
C LEU A 56 -6.45 7.75 -10.45
N GLU A 57 -5.87 8.83 -10.98
CA GLU A 57 -4.73 8.72 -11.87
C GLU A 57 -3.49 8.34 -11.05
N THR A 58 -2.97 7.14 -11.27
CA THR A 58 -1.69 6.74 -10.69
C THR A 58 -0.64 7.41 -11.57
N GLY A 59 0.00 8.46 -11.07
CA GLY A 59 0.81 9.35 -11.89
C GLY A 59 1.90 8.64 -12.70
N GLU A 60 1.64 8.40 -13.99
CA GLU A 60 2.66 8.31 -15.04
C GLU A 60 2.93 9.74 -15.53
N GLY A 61 3.58 10.59 -14.72
CA GLY A 61 3.82 11.97 -15.11
C GLY A 61 4.33 12.86 -14.00
N GLY A 62 5.65 12.80 -13.75
CA GLY A 62 6.34 13.71 -12.85
C GLY A 62 7.73 13.20 -12.52
N GLY A 63 8.76 13.80 -13.13
CA GLY A 63 10.16 13.41 -12.97
C GLY A 63 10.64 13.45 -11.53
N CYS A 64 10.77 12.26 -10.95
CA CYS A 64 11.78 11.94 -9.95
C CYS A 64 12.50 10.70 -10.52
N GLU A 65 13.83 10.70 -10.56
CA GLU A 65 14.62 9.53 -10.96
C GLU A 65 14.19 8.29 -10.15
N HIS A 66 13.37 7.44 -10.76
CA HIS A 66 12.87 6.23 -10.14
C HIS A 66 13.99 5.18 -10.12
N VAL A 67 14.61 5.01 -8.95
CA VAL A 67 15.25 3.75 -8.59
C VAL A 67 14.20 2.64 -8.77
N PRO A 68 14.48 1.55 -9.51
CA PRO A 68 13.52 0.46 -9.66
C PRO A 68 13.12 -0.05 -8.28
N LYS A 69 11.84 0.12 -7.96
CA LYS A 69 11.24 -0.23 -6.66
C LYS A 69 11.53 -1.73 -6.41
N PRO A 70 12.26 -2.10 -5.34
CA PRO A 70 12.48 -3.51 -5.04
C PRO A 70 11.10 -4.15 -4.88
N ALA A 71 10.89 -5.29 -5.56
CA ALA A 71 9.61 -5.98 -5.48
C ALA A 71 9.28 -6.24 -4.01
N SER A 72 8.24 -5.55 -3.52
CA SER A 72 7.86 -5.58 -2.11
C SER A 72 7.76 -7.03 -1.66
N LEU A 73 8.45 -7.33 -0.55
CA LEU A 73 8.58 -8.69 -0.05
C LEU A 73 7.20 -9.30 0.20
N TRP A 74 6.21 -8.47 0.51
CA TRP A 74 4.82 -8.86 0.64
C TRP A 74 4.10 -9.13 -0.67
N ARG A 75 4.36 -8.42 -1.77
CA ARG A 75 3.83 -8.83 -3.08
C ARG A 75 4.35 -10.21 -3.46
N ARG A 76 5.60 -10.52 -3.10
CA ARG A 76 6.17 -11.86 -3.27
C ARG A 76 5.52 -12.87 -2.32
N LEU A 77 5.29 -12.51 -1.06
CA LEU A 77 4.66 -13.39 -0.07
C LEU A 77 3.19 -13.68 -0.39
N LEU A 78 2.41 -12.68 -0.78
CA LEU A 78 1.01 -12.82 -1.18
C LEU A 78 0.88 -13.64 -2.47
N ARG A 79 1.76 -13.43 -3.46
CA ARG A 79 1.85 -14.33 -4.64
C ARG A 79 2.19 -15.76 -4.23
N ARG A 80 3.11 -15.95 -3.27
CA ARG A 80 3.49 -17.28 -2.75
C ARG A 80 2.34 -17.97 -2.02
N LEU A 81 1.48 -17.21 -1.35
CA LEU A 81 0.32 -17.71 -0.63
C LEU A 81 -0.94 -17.82 -1.52
N GLY A 82 -0.85 -17.51 -2.82
CA GLY A 82 -2.00 -17.54 -3.74
C GLY A 82 -3.04 -16.45 -3.49
N LEU A 83 -2.72 -15.44 -2.67
CA LEU A 83 -3.57 -14.32 -2.29
C LEU A 83 -3.25 -13.04 -3.11
N GLY A 84 -2.25 -13.09 -3.98
CA GLY A 84 -1.94 -12.01 -4.91
C GLY A 84 -2.79 -12.12 -6.15
N ARG A 85 -3.77 -11.23 -6.31
CA ARG A 85 -4.52 -11.04 -7.56
C ARG A 85 -3.77 -10.10 -8.49
#